data_AF-A0AAE0NBJ3-F1
#
_entry.id   AF-A0AAE0NBJ3-F1
#
_cell.length_a   1.000
_cell.length_b   1.000
_cell.length_c   1.000
_cell.angle_alpha   90.00
_cell.angle_beta   90.00
_cell.angle_gamma   90.00
#
_symmetry.space_group_name_H-M   'P 1'
#
loop_
_entity.id
_entity.type
_entity.pdbx_description
1 polymer ?
#
loop_
_entity_poly.entity_id
_entity_poly.type
_entity_poly.pdbx_seq_one_letter_code
_entity_poly.pdbx_strand_id
1 'polypeptide(L)'
;MASLRWLELRSGLPGQCAFLLEHRRAYEVFDQPESQPRMVLAVGSKRKRRFLESQLGNAGPGNGGVALRTLSPSTVVVDCEMHDAHVLPRIKPGPLPGGYLKHPLHLATNSRPHQIAHDLYWQVLVPFASAVFLFLEDSGGLDPVVETLATWVRQSILLPIQCPPRILILYQDDAKPVVAQFDARLRARIKAILHHLDPLKIATDSRVDLQHKMAFESVQFSPVSSLSKISAHIKHSFEARVAAGLAFNGEHLKYLFQEAVHEFGQARTVPFDFYRASRLRNPLPKDLTNHVVDFIIASQSSAIDQATLIASALDLDAHPPGMHFFCPDQTFDRFYGTMIFHVGKRVGDASLMTRVRARFAEIALERRHGSSVLSHVRLLHKFRAFWMECYCDTSCLVCLVRSPVKALTCGHQLCNTCIVTCGLSPRSDPWRFRIGRCPLCQEINDNSLSLQPPTAGTRVLKIGGSVRSKAVLMQFLMEFQTLAGLLLCPLRDQFDLVIGSDIGALLHGHSHNQG
;
A
#
# COMPACT_ATOMS: atom_id res chain seq x y z
N MET A 1 3.11 27.95 -3.38
CA MET A 1 3.84 26.85 -4.05
C MET A 1 3.29 26.70 -5.45
N ALA A 2 4.15 26.72 -6.48
CA ALA A 2 3.71 26.51 -7.86
C ALA A 2 3.10 25.11 -8.00
N SER A 3 1.98 24.97 -8.70
CA SER A 3 1.36 23.67 -8.94
C SER A 3 2.32 22.79 -9.74
N LEU A 4 2.80 21.72 -9.10
CA LEU A 4 3.64 20.72 -9.75
C LEU A 4 2.72 19.74 -10.48
N ARG A 5 2.93 19.63 -11.79
CA ARG A 5 2.29 18.60 -12.60
C ARG A 5 2.69 17.22 -12.05
N TRP A 6 1.73 16.29 -12.00
CA TRP A 6 1.92 14.94 -11.47
C TRP A 6 2.08 13.91 -12.58
N LEU A 7 1.13 13.82 -13.50
CA LEU A 7 1.14 12.82 -14.59
C LEU A 7 1.05 13.48 -15.95
N GLU A 8 1.86 12.99 -16.89
CA GLU A 8 1.84 13.43 -18.29
C GLU A 8 1.81 12.26 -19.24
N LEU A 9 0.93 12.32 -20.24
CA LEU A 9 0.91 11.34 -21.33
C LEU A 9 1.87 11.81 -22.42
N ARG A 10 2.75 10.91 -22.88
CA ARG A 10 3.82 11.22 -23.83
C ARG A 10 3.98 10.11 -24.86
N SER A 11 4.41 10.49 -26.07
CA SER A 11 4.77 9.54 -27.11
C SER A 11 6.23 9.12 -26.97
N GLY A 12 6.49 7.83 -27.17
CA GLY A 12 7.84 7.28 -27.27
C GLY A 12 8.56 7.73 -28.55
N LEU A 13 9.81 7.28 -28.71
CA LEU A 13 10.51 7.37 -29.99
C LEU A 13 9.76 6.55 -31.06
N PRO A 14 9.99 6.78 -32.37
CA PRO A 14 9.41 5.96 -33.42
C PRO A 14 9.60 4.46 -33.13
N GLY A 15 8.51 3.68 -33.15
CA GLY A 15 8.51 2.24 -32.81
C GLY A 15 8.37 1.91 -31.32
N GLN A 16 8.29 2.88 -30.42
CA GLN A 16 8.05 2.67 -28.99
C GLN A 16 6.60 2.99 -28.60
N CYS A 17 6.10 2.30 -27.56
CA CYS A 17 4.79 2.60 -26.98
C CYS A 17 4.73 4.01 -26.37
N ALA A 18 3.51 4.55 -26.24
CA ALA A 18 3.25 5.69 -25.36
C ALA A 18 3.62 5.34 -23.92
N PHE A 19 3.87 6.37 -23.11
CA PHE A 19 4.21 6.20 -21.70
C PHE A 19 3.58 7.28 -20.85
N LEU A 20 3.37 6.95 -19.58
CA LEU A 20 2.97 7.91 -18.56
C LEU A 20 4.24 8.37 -17.83
N LEU A 21 4.47 9.68 -17.82
CA LEU A 21 5.54 10.31 -17.07
C LEU A 21 5.00 10.74 -15.70
N GLU A 22 5.57 10.17 -14.64
CA GLU A 22 5.18 10.44 -13.25
C GLU A 22 6.21 11.35 -12.58
N HIS A 23 5.75 12.47 -12.02
CA HIS A 23 6.56 13.43 -11.27
C HIS A 23 6.43 13.16 -9.76
N ARG A 24 7.49 12.64 -9.14
CA ARG A 24 7.49 12.26 -7.73
C ARG A 24 7.38 13.44 -6.76
N ARG A 25 7.79 14.65 -7.18
CA ARG A 25 7.64 15.87 -6.36
C ARG A 25 6.20 16.30 -6.18
N ALA A 26 5.27 15.92 -7.07
CA ALA A 26 3.86 16.26 -6.91
C ALA A 26 3.24 15.63 -5.65
N TYR A 27 3.82 14.53 -5.15
CA TYR A 27 3.40 13.91 -3.89
C TYR A 27 3.71 14.76 -2.65
N GLU A 28 4.50 15.83 -2.75
CA GLU A 28 4.78 16.74 -1.62
C GLU A 28 3.49 17.31 -1.00
N VAL A 29 2.39 17.35 -1.77
CA VAL A 29 1.04 17.71 -1.29
C VAL A 29 0.55 16.87 -0.10
N PHE A 30 1.07 15.64 0.04
CA PHE A 30 0.68 14.67 1.07
C PHE A 30 1.67 14.61 2.24
N ASP A 31 2.71 15.47 2.29
CA ASP A 31 3.65 15.53 3.42
C ASP A 31 3.06 16.23 4.66
N GLN A 32 1.81 16.67 4.61
CA GLN A 32 1.14 17.26 5.77
C GLN A 32 0.85 16.18 6.82
N PRO A 33 1.45 16.29 8.03
CA PRO A 33 1.28 15.29 9.07
C PRO A 33 -0.19 15.16 9.51
N GLU A 34 -0.60 13.94 9.83
CA GLU A 34 -1.87 13.59 10.49
C GLU A 34 -3.17 13.92 9.72
N SER A 35 -3.09 14.34 8.46
CA SER A 35 -4.28 14.52 7.62
C SER A 35 -4.67 13.22 6.88
N GLN A 36 -5.97 12.88 6.89
CA GLN A 36 -6.58 11.99 5.92
C GLN A 36 -7.21 12.88 4.83
N PRO A 37 -6.47 13.21 3.76
CA PRO A 37 -6.95 14.19 2.78
C PRO A 37 -8.11 13.61 1.98
N ARG A 38 -9.12 14.45 1.76
CA ARG A 38 -10.24 14.15 0.87
C ARG A 38 -9.78 14.34 -0.57
N MET A 39 -9.88 13.30 -1.37
CA MET A 39 -9.48 13.34 -2.78
C MET A 39 -10.66 13.76 -3.65
N VAL A 40 -10.51 14.86 -4.38
CA VAL A 40 -11.53 15.36 -5.31
C VAL A 40 -10.96 15.35 -6.72
N LEU A 41 -11.57 14.60 -7.62
CA LEU A 41 -11.17 14.59 -9.03
C LEU A 41 -11.90 15.72 -9.76
N ALA A 42 -11.19 16.58 -10.48
CA ALA A 42 -11.79 17.65 -11.28
C ALA A 42 -11.45 17.48 -12.75
N VAL A 43 -12.45 17.16 -13.58
CA VAL A 43 -12.29 16.89 -15.01
C VAL A 43 -12.97 17.99 -15.82
N GLY A 44 -12.18 18.66 -16.66
CA GLY A 44 -12.60 19.75 -17.51
C GLY A 44 -11.38 20.50 -18.04
N SER A 45 -11.61 21.67 -18.62
CA SER A 45 -10.60 22.47 -19.30
C SER A 45 -10.69 23.94 -18.86
N LYS A 46 -11.28 24.82 -19.67
CA LYS A 46 -11.29 26.28 -19.45
C LYS A 46 -12.15 26.70 -18.26
N ARG A 47 -13.36 26.16 -18.11
CA ARG A 47 -14.27 26.51 -17.00
C ARG A 47 -13.75 25.96 -15.70
N LYS A 48 -13.27 24.71 -15.68
CA LYS A 48 -12.58 24.12 -14.54
C LYS A 48 -11.40 24.97 -14.09
N ARG A 49 -10.53 25.42 -15.01
CA ARG A 49 -9.39 26.29 -14.67
C ARG A 49 -9.82 27.54 -13.92
N ARG A 50 -10.79 28.28 -14.48
CA ARG A 50 -11.34 29.50 -13.84
C ARG A 50 -11.94 29.20 -12.47
N PHE A 51 -12.69 28.09 -12.35
CA PHE A 51 -13.24 27.67 -11.08
C PHE A 51 -12.14 27.42 -10.05
N LEU A 52 -11.19 26.54 -10.37
CA LEU A 52 -10.10 26.19 -9.45
C LEU A 52 -9.20 27.40 -9.14
N GLU A 53 -8.94 28.28 -10.10
CA GLU A 53 -8.22 29.54 -9.88
C GLU A 53 -8.93 30.43 -8.86
N SER A 54 -10.24 30.58 -8.97
CA SER A 54 -11.01 31.38 -8.00
C SER A 54 -10.99 30.77 -6.59
N GLN A 55 -10.91 29.44 -6.48
CA GLN A 55 -10.88 28.75 -5.19
C GLN A 55 -9.48 28.68 -4.56
N LEU A 56 -8.44 28.55 -5.39
CA LEU A 56 -7.07 28.28 -4.95
C LEU A 56 -6.19 29.53 -4.93
N GLY A 57 -6.64 30.63 -5.55
CA GLY A 57 -5.87 31.86 -5.69
C GLY A 57 -4.62 31.72 -6.56
N ASN A 58 -4.48 30.63 -7.33
CA ASN A 58 -3.38 30.42 -8.25
C ASN A 58 -3.83 29.71 -9.54
N ALA A 59 -3.12 30.01 -10.63
CA ALA A 59 -3.28 29.31 -11.90
C ALA A 59 -2.81 27.85 -11.77
N GLY A 60 -3.61 26.94 -12.33
CA GLY A 60 -3.21 25.55 -12.48
C GLY A 60 -2.10 25.41 -13.54
N PRO A 61 -1.44 24.25 -13.61
CA PRO A 61 -0.51 23.97 -14.67
C PRO A 61 -1.33 23.71 -15.93
N GLY A 62 -1.55 24.75 -16.74
CA GLY A 62 -2.19 24.60 -18.04
C GLY A 62 -1.48 23.53 -18.87
N ASN A 63 -2.21 22.89 -19.78
CA ASN A 63 -1.78 21.85 -20.74
C ASN A 63 -1.82 20.40 -20.22
N GLY A 64 -2.86 19.66 -20.64
CA GLY A 64 -2.76 18.26 -21.10
C GLY A 64 -2.29 17.18 -20.13
N GLY A 65 -2.28 17.44 -18.82
CA GLY A 65 -1.79 16.51 -17.80
C GLY A 65 -2.72 16.40 -16.60
N VAL A 66 -2.22 15.76 -15.55
CA VAL A 66 -2.87 15.70 -14.24
C VAL A 66 -1.96 16.39 -13.21
N ALA A 67 -2.53 17.20 -12.33
CA ALA A 67 -1.81 17.83 -11.24
C ALA A 67 -2.49 17.59 -9.88
N LEU A 68 -1.70 17.66 -8.81
CA LEU A 68 -2.19 17.61 -7.45
C LEU A 68 -2.15 19.01 -6.84
N ARG A 69 -3.28 19.46 -6.29
CA ARG A 69 -3.46 20.82 -5.77
C ARG A 69 -4.15 20.79 -4.42
N THR A 70 -3.66 21.52 -3.43
CA THR A 70 -4.29 21.63 -2.11
C THR A 70 -5.42 22.66 -2.15
N LEU A 71 -6.67 22.23 -2.02
CA LEU A 71 -7.85 23.10 -1.90
C LEU A 71 -8.07 23.59 -0.48
N SER A 72 -7.85 22.70 0.49
CA SER A 72 -7.81 23.02 1.91
C SER A 72 -6.79 22.10 2.58
N PRO A 73 -6.41 22.33 3.85
CA PRO A 73 -5.54 21.40 4.59
C PRO A 73 -6.06 19.95 4.65
N SER A 74 -7.36 19.75 4.38
CA SER A 74 -7.99 18.42 4.39
C SER A 74 -8.50 17.98 3.02
N THR A 75 -8.18 18.69 1.93
CA THR A 75 -8.74 18.36 0.61
C THR A 75 -7.71 18.60 -0.49
N VAL A 76 -7.42 17.54 -1.24
CA VAL A 76 -6.53 17.56 -2.39
C VAL A 76 -7.37 17.37 -3.65
N VAL A 77 -7.22 18.30 -4.58
CA VAL A 77 -7.83 18.25 -5.90
C VAL A 77 -6.84 17.59 -6.87
N VAL A 78 -7.32 16.57 -7.56
CA VAL A 78 -6.67 15.95 -8.72
C VAL A 78 -7.21 16.67 -9.96
N ASP A 79 -6.42 17.64 -10.44
CA ASP A 79 -6.77 18.56 -11.52
C ASP A 79 -6.44 17.92 -12.89
N CYS A 80 -7.46 17.50 -13.65
CA CYS A 80 -7.30 16.66 -14.85
C CYS A 80 -7.62 17.39 -16.15
N GLU A 81 -6.62 17.56 -17.03
CA GLU A 81 -6.74 18.06 -18.43
C GLU A 81 -6.16 17.08 -19.45
N MET A 82 -5.78 15.86 -19.05
CA MET A 82 -5.13 14.90 -19.94
C MET A 82 -6.00 14.46 -21.13
N HIS A 83 -7.32 14.61 -21.02
CA HIS A 83 -8.28 14.22 -22.05
C HIS A 83 -8.28 15.19 -23.25
N ASP A 84 -7.80 16.42 -23.06
CA ASP A 84 -7.68 17.43 -24.13
C ASP A 84 -6.50 17.17 -25.07
N ALA A 85 -5.64 16.19 -24.76
CA ALA A 85 -4.48 15.88 -25.58
C ALA A 85 -4.91 15.20 -26.89
N HIS A 86 -4.83 15.92 -28.02
CA HIS A 86 -5.05 15.33 -29.36
C HIS A 86 -3.78 14.68 -29.92
N VAL A 87 -2.61 15.27 -29.64
CA VAL A 87 -1.30 14.78 -30.07
C VAL A 87 -0.39 14.69 -28.85
N LEU A 88 0.25 13.54 -28.68
CA LEU A 88 1.14 13.31 -27.55
C LEU A 88 2.50 13.98 -27.79
N PRO A 89 2.95 14.88 -26.89
CA PRO A 89 4.28 15.44 -26.98
C PRO A 89 5.33 14.32 -26.94
N ARG A 90 6.33 14.40 -27.81
CA ARG A 90 7.45 13.45 -27.83
C ARG A 90 8.35 13.69 -26.62
N ILE A 91 8.93 12.61 -26.10
CA ILE A 91 9.97 12.73 -25.08
C ILE A 91 11.19 13.48 -25.63
N LYS A 92 11.82 14.31 -24.80
CA LYS A 92 13.16 14.81 -25.12
C LYS A 92 14.17 13.67 -24.91
N PRO A 93 15.08 13.41 -25.87
CA PRO A 93 16.14 12.44 -25.67
C PRO A 93 17.08 12.88 -24.54
N GLY A 94 17.56 11.92 -23.75
CA GLY A 94 18.46 12.15 -22.61
C GLY A 94 18.01 11.45 -21.33
N PRO A 95 18.87 11.41 -20.30
CA PRO A 95 18.50 10.89 -18.99
C PRO A 95 17.39 11.76 -18.39
N LEU A 96 16.40 11.10 -17.77
CA LEU A 96 15.36 11.81 -17.04
C LEU A 96 15.98 12.46 -15.79
N PRO A 97 15.60 13.70 -15.44
CA PRO A 97 16.00 14.30 -14.18
C PRO A 97 15.56 13.44 -12.99
N GLY A 98 16.29 13.53 -11.88
CA GLY A 98 15.89 12.88 -10.63
C GLY A 98 14.47 13.29 -10.22
N GLY A 99 13.66 12.32 -9.79
CA GLY A 99 12.26 12.54 -9.39
C GLY A 99 11.23 12.33 -10.50
N TYR A 100 11.63 11.87 -11.68
CA TYR A 100 10.74 11.46 -12.76
C TYR A 100 10.80 9.94 -12.94
N LEU A 101 9.65 9.31 -13.14
CA LEU A 101 9.56 7.90 -13.52
C LEU A 101 8.76 7.73 -14.81
N LYS A 102 9.22 6.79 -15.64
CA LYS A 102 8.57 6.43 -16.90
C LYS A 102 7.83 5.12 -16.72
N HIS A 103 6.54 5.12 -17.00
CA HIS A 103 5.69 3.93 -17.04
C HIS A 103 5.30 3.63 -18.48
N PRO A 104 5.92 2.65 -19.14
CA PRO A 104 5.53 2.25 -20.49
C PRO A 104 4.07 1.78 -20.49
N LEU A 105 3.28 2.16 -21.50
CA LEU A 105 1.89 1.70 -21.65
C LEU A 105 1.85 0.53 -22.64
N HIS A 106 2.01 -0.69 -22.13
CA HIS A 106 2.23 -1.87 -22.97
C HIS A 106 1.03 -2.27 -23.86
N LEU A 107 -0.21 -1.98 -23.45
CA LEU A 107 -1.43 -2.31 -24.23
C LEU A 107 -2.06 -1.11 -24.94
N ALA A 108 -1.51 0.10 -24.80
CA ALA A 108 -2.10 1.31 -25.37
C ALA A 108 -1.58 1.66 -26.78
N THR A 109 -0.92 0.72 -27.48
CA THR A 109 -0.24 0.97 -28.76
C THR A 109 -1.16 1.49 -29.85
N ASN A 110 -2.46 1.15 -29.80
CA ASN A 110 -3.47 1.59 -30.77
C ASN A 110 -4.57 2.49 -30.17
N SER A 111 -4.51 2.79 -28.87
CA SER A 111 -5.53 3.60 -28.20
C SER A 111 -5.30 5.08 -28.48
N ARG A 112 -6.39 5.82 -28.72
CA ARG A 112 -6.29 7.27 -28.89
C ARG A 112 -5.92 7.92 -27.54
N PRO A 113 -5.15 9.02 -27.52
CA PRO A 113 -4.75 9.69 -26.27
C PRO A 113 -5.88 9.99 -25.30
N HIS A 114 -7.04 10.44 -25.82
CA HIS A 114 -8.21 10.70 -24.99
C HIS A 114 -8.74 9.43 -24.29
N GLN A 115 -8.70 8.27 -24.96
CA GLN A 115 -9.16 7.01 -24.38
C GLN A 115 -8.24 6.60 -23.23
N ILE A 116 -6.92 6.71 -23.44
CA ILE A 116 -5.92 6.45 -22.40
C ILE A 116 -6.15 7.36 -21.18
N ALA A 117 -6.48 8.63 -21.40
CA ALA A 117 -6.77 9.56 -20.32
C ALA A 117 -8.03 9.16 -19.52
N HIS A 118 -9.12 8.79 -20.20
CA HIS A 118 -10.33 8.33 -19.52
C HIS A 118 -10.13 6.99 -18.80
N ASP A 119 -9.36 6.07 -19.37
CA ASP A 119 -8.97 4.81 -18.72
C ASP A 119 -8.15 5.07 -17.46
N LEU A 120 -7.18 6.01 -17.52
CA LEU A 120 -6.40 6.43 -16.36
C LEU A 120 -7.33 7.03 -15.28
N TYR A 121 -8.28 7.88 -15.67
CA TYR A 121 -9.22 8.46 -14.71
C TYR A 121 -10.04 7.39 -14.00
N TRP A 122 -10.60 6.43 -14.73
CA TRP A 122 -11.41 5.36 -14.13
C TRP A 122 -10.58 4.36 -13.32
N GLN A 123 -9.46 3.89 -13.85
CA GLN A 123 -8.71 2.78 -13.23
C GLN A 123 -7.80 3.24 -12.10
N VAL A 124 -7.32 4.48 -12.15
CA VAL A 124 -6.34 5.01 -11.17
C VAL A 124 -6.92 6.11 -10.31
N LEU A 125 -7.67 7.07 -10.86
CA LEU A 125 -8.05 8.27 -10.08
C LEU A 125 -9.38 8.11 -9.33
N VAL A 126 -10.40 7.59 -10.00
CA VAL A 126 -11.74 7.36 -9.46
C VAL A 126 -11.73 6.46 -8.21
N PRO A 127 -10.93 5.37 -8.11
CA PRO A 127 -10.93 4.51 -6.92
C PRO A 127 -10.47 5.23 -5.64
N PHE A 128 -9.71 6.32 -5.80
CA PHE A 128 -9.22 7.15 -4.69
C PHE A 128 -10.12 8.34 -4.41
N ALA A 129 -10.93 8.77 -5.38
CA ALA A 129 -11.79 9.94 -5.25
C ALA A 129 -12.94 9.68 -4.26
N SER A 130 -13.24 10.67 -3.43
CA SER A 130 -14.55 10.77 -2.79
C SER A 130 -15.53 11.41 -3.77
N ALA A 131 -15.19 12.57 -4.33
CA ALA A 131 -16.05 13.26 -5.28
C ALA A 131 -15.35 13.44 -6.63
N VAL A 132 -16.13 13.42 -7.71
CA VAL A 132 -15.70 13.73 -9.07
C VAL A 132 -16.51 14.91 -9.59
N PHE A 133 -15.83 15.97 -10.01
CA PHE A 133 -16.40 17.15 -10.62
C PHE A 133 -16.25 17.06 -12.13
N LEU A 134 -17.37 17.06 -12.84
CA LEU A 134 -17.43 17.12 -14.30
C LEU A 134 -17.98 18.49 -14.70
N PHE A 135 -17.21 19.25 -15.49
CA PHE A 135 -17.62 20.57 -15.96
C PHE A 135 -18.40 20.42 -17.28
N LEU A 136 -19.68 20.78 -17.24
CA LEU A 136 -20.64 20.49 -18.32
C LEU A 136 -20.23 21.15 -19.64
N GLU A 137 -19.90 22.44 -19.61
CA GLU A 137 -19.54 23.22 -20.78
C GLU A 137 -18.16 22.83 -21.33
N ASP A 138 -17.24 22.44 -20.46
CA ASP A 138 -15.92 21.95 -20.87
C ASP A 138 -16.02 20.60 -21.59
N SER A 139 -17.02 19.79 -21.26
CA SER A 139 -17.29 18.50 -21.91
C SER A 139 -18.00 18.66 -23.25
N GLY A 140 -18.48 19.85 -23.61
CA GLY A 140 -19.29 20.08 -24.81
C GLY A 140 -20.80 19.87 -24.62
N GLY A 141 -21.29 19.87 -23.38
CA GLY A 141 -22.71 19.77 -23.04
C GLY A 141 -23.12 18.41 -22.46
N LEU A 142 -24.43 18.14 -22.45
CA LEU A 142 -25.01 16.99 -21.75
C LEU A 142 -24.62 15.63 -22.36
N ASP A 143 -24.66 15.50 -23.69
CA ASP A 143 -24.46 14.20 -24.34
C ASP A 143 -23.05 13.62 -24.12
N PRO A 144 -21.95 14.40 -24.23
CA PRO A 144 -20.61 13.90 -23.89
C PRO A 144 -20.45 13.48 -22.43
N VAL A 145 -21.13 14.17 -21.49
CA VAL A 145 -21.13 13.79 -20.07
C VAL A 145 -21.87 12.46 -19.88
N VAL A 146 -23.02 12.29 -20.53
CA VAL A 146 -23.77 11.02 -20.52
C VAL A 146 -22.92 9.88 -21.07
N GLU A 147 -22.22 10.07 -22.20
CA GLU A 147 -21.35 9.04 -22.76
C GLU A 147 -20.16 8.71 -21.86
N THR A 148 -19.58 9.70 -21.18
CA THR A 148 -18.50 9.49 -20.20
C THR A 148 -18.99 8.64 -19.03
N LEU A 149 -20.13 9.00 -18.43
CA LEU A 149 -20.70 8.25 -17.31
C LEU A 149 -21.18 6.86 -17.72
N ALA A 150 -21.76 6.71 -18.91
CA ALA A 150 -22.13 5.40 -19.44
C ALA A 150 -20.88 4.51 -19.67
N THR A 151 -19.78 5.09 -20.15
CA THR A 151 -18.48 4.39 -20.29
C THR A 151 -17.97 3.93 -18.92
N TRP A 152 -18.07 4.78 -17.90
CA TRP A 152 -17.70 4.42 -16.53
C TRP A 152 -18.59 3.32 -15.94
N VAL A 153 -19.89 3.31 -16.22
CA VAL A 153 -20.78 2.18 -15.84
C VAL A 153 -20.36 0.89 -16.56
N ARG A 154 -20.04 0.96 -17.85
CA ARG A 154 -19.50 -0.20 -18.58
C ARG A 154 -18.22 -0.70 -17.91
N GLN A 155 -17.33 0.21 -17.53
CA GLN A 155 -16.08 -0.14 -16.87
C GLN A 155 -16.32 -0.68 -15.47
N SER A 156 -17.30 -0.21 -14.70
CA SER A 156 -17.61 -0.73 -13.36
C SER A 156 -18.13 -2.17 -13.38
N ILE A 157 -18.79 -2.58 -14.47
CA ILE A 157 -19.20 -3.97 -14.67
C ILE A 157 -17.98 -4.89 -14.80
N LEU A 158 -16.94 -4.42 -15.51
CA LEU A 158 -15.73 -5.19 -15.79
C LEU A 158 -14.70 -5.08 -14.65
N LEU A 159 -14.61 -3.89 -14.07
CA LEU A 159 -13.62 -3.46 -13.09
C LEU A 159 -14.34 -2.74 -11.94
N PRO A 160 -14.97 -3.49 -11.02
CA PRO A 160 -15.72 -2.90 -9.93
C PRO A 160 -14.81 -2.11 -8.97
N ILE A 161 -15.35 -1.02 -8.44
CA ILE A 161 -14.68 -0.17 -7.45
C ILE A 161 -15.28 -0.42 -6.06
N GLN A 162 -14.45 -0.40 -5.02
CA GLN A 162 -14.87 -0.75 -3.65
C GLN A 162 -15.78 0.30 -3.01
N CYS A 163 -15.57 1.58 -3.33
CA CYS A 163 -16.37 2.68 -2.81
C CYS A 163 -16.62 3.69 -3.93
N PRO A 164 -17.80 3.62 -4.59
CA PRO A 164 -18.16 4.50 -5.68
C PRO A 164 -18.12 5.98 -5.28
N PRO A 165 -17.61 6.89 -6.16
CA PRO A 165 -17.57 8.30 -5.85
C PRO A 165 -18.94 8.96 -6.04
N ARG A 166 -19.10 10.13 -5.43
CA ARG A 166 -20.18 11.06 -5.77
C ARG A 166 -19.80 11.88 -7.01
N ILE A 167 -20.65 11.92 -8.01
CA ILE A 167 -20.47 12.73 -9.22
C ILE A 167 -21.21 14.05 -9.07
N LEU A 168 -20.49 15.17 -9.20
CA LEU A 168 -21.08 16.51 -9.32
C LEU A 168 -20.86 17.03 -10.73
N ILE A 169 -21.95 17.27 -11.45
CA ILE A 169 -21.95 17.95 -12.75
C ILE A 169 -22.09 19.45 -12.48
N LEU A 170 -21.02 20.17 -12.72
CA LEU A 170 -20.92 21.61 -12.49
C LEU A 170 -21.25 22.37 -13.79
N TYR A 171 -22.09 23.39 -13.67
CA TYR A 171 -22.55 24.22 -14.78
C TYR A 171 -22.64 25.69 -14.37
N GLN A 172 -22.64 26.61 -15.33
CA GLN A 172 -22.79 28.04 -15.09
C GLN A 172 -24.25 28.39 -14.72
N ASP A 173 -24.44 29.39 -13.86
CA ASP A 173 -25.77 29.76 -13.33
C ASP A 173 -26.83 30.09 -14.39
N ASP A 174 -26.40 30.56 -15.56
CA ASP A 174 -27.23 30.86 -16.74
C ASP A 174 -27.59 29.62 -17.58
N ALA A 175 -26.87 28.51 -17.42
CA ALA A 175 -27.01 27.28 -18.18
C ALA A 175 -27.77 26.19 -17.39
N LYS A 176 -28.97 26.48 -16.88
CA LYS A 176 -29.77 25.47 -16.13
C LYS A 176 -30.01 24.22 -16.98
N PRO A 177 -29.43 23.06 -16.62
CA PRO A 177 -29.58 21.84 -17.40
C PRO A 177 -30.96 21.23 -17.20
N VAL A 178 -31.51 20.61 -18.24
CA VAL A 178 -32.77 19.86 -18.15
C VAL A 178 -32.50 18.48 -17.52
N VAL A 179 -32.45 18.43 -16.19
CA VAL A 179 -32.09 17.24 -15.40
C VAL A 179 -32.92 16.00 -15.78
N ALA A 180 -34.23 16.17 -16.00
CA ALA A 180 -35.10 15.06 -16.39
C ALA A 180 -34.69 14.39 -17.72
N GLN A 181 -34.18 15.17 -18.68
CA GLN A 181 -33.67 14.63 -19.94
C GLN A 181 -32.35 13.88 -19.74
N PHE A 182 -31.51 14.33 -18.80
CA PHE A 182 -30.26 13.68 -18.49
C PHE A 182 -30.47 12.26 -17.93
N ASP A 183 -31.34 12.11 -16.93
CA ASP A 183 -31.59 10.80 -16.31
C ASP A 183 -32.16 9.79 -17.32
N ALA A 184 -33.10 10.23 -18.15
CA ALA A 184 -33.67 9.39 -19.21
C ALA A 184 -32.60 8.93 -20.22
N ARG A 185 -31.73 9.84 -20.66
CA ARG A 185 -30.64 9.54 -21.61
C ARG A 185 -29.60 8.60 -21.00
N LEU A 186 -29.16 8.86 -19.76
CA LEU A 186 -28.19 8.00 -19.07
C LEU A 186 -28.74 6.58 -18.88
N ARG A 187 -30.00 6.45 -18.41
CA ARG A 187 -30.66 5.15 -18.26
C ARG A 187 -30.77 4.41 -19.60
N ALA A 188 -31.16 5.09 -20.68
CA ALA A 188 -31.24 4.52 -22.01
C ALA A 188 -29.86 4.00 -22.48
N ARG A 189 -28.79 4.76 -22.22
CA ARG A 189 -27.44 4.36 -22.59
C ARG A 189 -26.92 3.16 -21.79
N ILE A 190 -27.19 3.12 -20.49
CA ILE A 190 -26.88 1.96 -19.64
C ILE A 190 -27.64 0.72 -20.11
N LYS A 191 -28.94 0.84 -20.45
CA LYS A 191 -29.71 -0.27 -21.02
C LYS A 191 -29.07 -0.81 -22.29
N ALA A 192 -28.65 0.06 -23.21
CA ALA A 192 -27.96 -0.35 -24.43
C ALA A 192 -26.66 -1.10 -24.12
N ILE A 193 -25.85 -0.61 -23.17
CA ILE A 193 -24.62 -1.30 -22.73
C ILE A 193 -24.94 -2.70 -22.19
N LEU A 194 -25.94 -2.82 -21.31
CA LEU A 194 -26.32 -4.09 -20.70
C LEU A 194 -26.81 -5.10 -21.75
N HIS A 195 -27.58 -4.63 -22.73
CA HIS A 195 -28.03 -5.46 -23.85
C HIS A 195 -26.86 -5.90 -24.74
N HIS A 196 -25.87 -5.04 -24.98
CA HIS A 196 -24.68 -5.41 -25.75
C HIS A 196 -23.77 -6.41 -25.02
N LEU A 197 -23.67 -6.31 -23.69
CA LEU A 197 -22.86 -7.23 -22.88
C LEU A 197 -23.52 -8.60 -22.70
N ASP A 198 -24.85 -8.64 -22.63
CA ASP A 198 -25.61 -9.89 -22.44
C ASP A 198 -26.99 -9.78 -23.15
N PRO A 199 -27.05 -10.08 -24.46
CA PRO A 199 -28.28 -9.92 -25.25
C PRO A 199 -29.45 -10.80 -24.80
N LEU A 200 -29.16 -11.88 -24.06
CA LEU A 200 -30.17 -12.83 -23.59
C LEU A 200 -30.85 -12.37 -22.30
N LYS A 201 -30.28 -11.39 -21.58
CA LYS A 201 -30.86 -10.85 -20.36
C LYS A 201 -31.54 -9.51 -20.60
N ILE A 202 -32.81 -9.44 -20.20
CA ILE A 202 -33.59 -8.19 -20.20
C ILE A 202 -32.87 -7.14 -19.33
N ALA A 203 -32.67 -5.95 -19.88
CA ALA A 203 -32.14 -4.79 -19.17
C ALA A 203 -33.28 -4.07 -18.40
N THR A 204 -33.75 -4.69 -17.33
CA THR A 204 -34.77 -4.13 -16.44
C THR A 204 -34.30 -2.84 -15.78
N ASP A 205 -35.22 -1.97 -15.37
CA ASP A 205 -34.87 -0.74 -14.65
C ASP A 205 -34.14 -1.02 -13.33
N SER A 206 -34.50 -2.10 -12.63
CA SER A 206 -33.80 -2.55 -11.42
C SER A 206 -32.33 -2.91 -11.67
N ARG A 207 -32.03 -3.54 -12.81
CA ARG A 207 -30.65 -3.88 -13.20
C ARG A 207 -29.88 -2.63 -13.57
N VAL A 208 -30.50 -1.67 -14.24
CA VAL A 208 -29.90 -0.36 -14.54
C VAL A 208 -29.56 0.39 -13.24
N ASP A 209 -30.49 0.42 -12.29
CA ASP A 209 -30.29 1.08 -10.99
C ASP A 209 -29.16 0.42 -10.19
N LEU A 210 -29.07 -0.91 -10.21
CA LEU A 210 -27.97 -1.63 -9.57
C LEU A 210 -26.62 -1.23 -10.18
N GLN A 211 -26.50 -1.23 -11.51
CA GLN A 211 -25.24 -0.91 -12.19
C GLN A 211 -24.86 0.56 -12.02
N HIS A 212 -25.83 1.46 -12.00
CA HIS A 212 -25.62 2.85 -11.64
C HIS A 212 -25.03 2.96 -10.23
N LYS A 213 -25.60 2.28 -9.23
CA LYS A 213 -25.12 2.31 -7.83
C LYS A 213 -23.75 1.65 -7.65
N MET A 214 -23.40 0.68 -8.49
CA MET A 214 -22.06 0.07 -8.50
C MET A 214 -21.00 1.02 -9.10
N ALA A 215 -21.39 1.94 -9.97
CA ALA A 215 -20.49 2.92 -10.58
C ALA A 215 -20.39 4.22 -9.78
N PHE A 216 -21.51 4.69 -9.21
CA PHE A 216 -21.64 6.00 -8.58
C PHE A 216 -22.43 5.93 -7.28
N GLU A 217 -22.00 6.67 -6.26
CA GLU A 217 -22.80 6.87 -5.05
C GLU A 217 -24.04 7.72 -5.36
N SER A 218 -23.86 8.79 -6.15
CA SER A 218 -24.93 9.61 -6.72
C SER A 218 -24.39 10.46 -7.86
N VAL A 219 -25.30 10.98 -8.69
CA VAL A 219 -25.01 11.97 -9.73
C VAL A 219 -25.88 13.20 -9.46
N GLN A 220 -25.26 14.36 -9.27
CA GLN A 220 -25.96 15.59 -8.86
C GLN A 220 -25.50 16.78 -9.70
N PHE A 221 -26.44 17.68 -10.00
CA PHE A 221 -26.16 18.93 -10.70
C PHE A 221 -26.03 20.06 -9.69
N SER A 222 -24.96 20.85 -9.80
CA SER A 222 -24.76 22.03 -8.95
C SER A 222 -24.23 23.19 -9.76
N PRO A 223 -24.81 24.40 -9.63
CA PRO A 223 -24.21 25.57 -10.25
C PRO A 223 -22.87 25.89 -9.57
N VAL A 224 -21.94 26.43 -10.34
CA VAL A 224 -20.60 26.77 -9.87
C VAL A 224 -20.61 27.78 -8.71
N SER A 225 -21.61 28.67 -8.66
CA SER A 225 -21.81 29.64 -7.57
C SER A 225 -22.11 29.01 -6.20
N SER A 226 -22.63 27.77 -6.16
CA SER A 226 -23.07 27.09 -4.93
C SER A 226 -21.94 26.38 -4.19
N LEU A 227 -20.84 27.08 -3.92
CA LEU A 227 -19.63 26.56 -3.27
C LEU A 227 -19.87 25.91 -1.90
N SER A 228 -20.78 26.48 -1.10
CA SER A 228 -21.13 25.94 0.23
C SER A 228 -21.75 24.55 0.17
N LYS A 229 -22.47 24.22 -0.92
CA LYS A 229 -23.00 22.87 -1.14
C LYS A 229 -21.89 21.91 -1.55
N ILE A 230 -20.94 22.35 -2.37
CA ILE A 230 -19.81 21.54 -2.85
C ILE A 230 -18.97 20.99 -1.68
N SER A 231 -18.64 21.81 -0.68
CA SER A 231 -17.89 21.35 0.50
C SER A 231 -18.64 20.29 1.31
N ALA A 232 -19.96 20.46 1.47
CA ALA A 232 -20.82 19.47 2.11
C ALA A 232 -20.86 18.14 1.33
N HIS A 233 -20.93 18.20 -0.01
CA HIS A 233 -20.88 17.00 -0.86
C HIS A 233 -19.54 16.25 -0.71
N ILE A 234 -18.42 16.96 -0.69
CA ILE A 234 -17.08 16.36 -0.47
C ILE A 234 -17.03 15.68 0.90
N LYS A 235 -17.53 16.34 1.96
CA LYS A 235 -17.51 15.80 3.32
C LYS A 235 -18.34 14.51 3.43
N HIS A 236 -19.59 14.54 2.98
CA HIS A 236 -20.48 13.37 3.04
C HIS A 236 -19.93 12.18 2.25
N SER A 237 -19.40 12.42 1.06
CA SER A 237 -18.81 11.34 0.27
C SER A 237 -17.54 10.76 0.93
N PHE A 238 -16.75 11.60 1.59
CA PHE A 238 -15.61 11.13 2.36
C PHE A 238 -16.02 10.29 3.58
N GLU A 239 -17.12 10.63 4.26
CA GLU A 239 -17.66 9.83 5.36
C GLU A 239 -18.02 8.41 4.92
N ALA A 240 -18.57 8.24 3.71
CA ALA A 240 -18.81 6.92 3.12
C ALA A 240 -17.50 6.12 2.93
N ARG A 241 -16.41 6.78 2.52
CA ARG A 241 -15.08 6.15 2.42
C ARG A 241 -14.50 5.80 3.78
N VAL A 242 -14.70 6.64 4.79
CA VAL A 242 -14.31 6.35 6.18
C VAL A 242 -15.04 5.11 6.69
N ALA A 243 -16.36 5.03 6.46
CA ALA A 243 -17.18 3.88 6.83
C ALA A 243 -16.74 2.60 6.11
N ALA A 244 -16.31 2.70 4.84
CA ALA A 244 -15.75 1.59 4.07
C ALA A 244 -14.30 1.22 4.48
N GLY A 245 -13.67 1.97 5.40
CA GLY A 245 -12.27 1.74 5.79
C GLY A 245 -11.27 2.12 4.71
N LEU A 246 -11.59 3.08 3.84
CA LEU A 246 -10.75 3.54 2.71
C LEU A 246 -10.32 5.02 2.85
N ALA A 247 -10.30 5.54 4.08
CA ALA A 247 -9.79 6.86 4.42
C ALA A 247 -8.28 6.79 4.70
N PHE A 248 -7.50 6.89 3.64
CA PHE A 248 -6.05 6.81 3.68
C PHE A 248 -5.42 8.12 4.20
N ASN A 249 -4.31 8.02 4.94
CA ASN A 249 -3.48 9.17 5.27
C ASN A 249 -2.58 9.54 4.06
N GLY A 250 -1.83 10.64 4.18
CA GLY A 250 -0.92 11.09 3.13
C GLY A 250 0.11 10.03 2.69
N GLU A 251 0.75 9.33 3.64
CA GLU A 251 1.76 8.31 3.34
C GLU A 251 1.17 7.11 2.58
N HIS A 252 0.01 6.62 3.03
CA HIS A 252 -0.74 5.58 2.34
C HIS A 252 -1.09 6.00 0.92
N LEU A 253 -1.60 7.22 0.71
CA LEU A 253 -1.96 7.72 -0.61
C LEU A 253 -0.76 7.81 -1.54
N LYS A 254 0.38 8.33 -1.07
CA LYS A 254 1.63 8.37 -1.86
C LYS A 254 1.97 6.99 -2.39
N TYR A 255 2.05 6.02 -1.49
CA TYR A 255 2.43 4.66 -1.84
C TYR A 255 1.40 4.00 -2.76
N LEU A 256 0.12 4.05 -2.40
CA LEU A 256 -0.96 3.42 -3.18
C LEU A 256 -1.11 4.04 -4.58
N PHE A 257 -0.94 5.36 -4.74
CA PHE A 257 -0.96 6.00 -6.05
C PHE A 257 0.22 5.56 -6.92
N GLN A 258 1.42 5.45 -6.34
CA GLN A 258 2.61 5.00 -7.07
C GLN A 258 2.42 3.58 -7.60
N GLU A 259 1.86 2.69 -6.77
CA GLU A 259 1.52 1.33 -7.19
C GLU A 259 0.39 1.31 -8.24
N ALA A 260 -0.67 2.11 -8.07
CA ALA A 260 -1.77 2.17 -9.04
C ALA A 260 -1.31 2.68 -10.42
N VAL A 261 -0.44 3.70 -10.44
CA VAL A 261 0.18 4.22 -11.66
C VAL A 261 1.07 3.17 -12.32
N HIS A 262 1.88 2.45 -11.53
CA HIS A 262 2.72 1.39 -12.03
C HIS A 262 1.89 0.24 -12.65
N GLU A 263 0.86 -0.23 -11.96
CA GLU A 263 -0.03 -1.29 -12.43
C GLU A 263 -0.81 -0.90 -13.69
N PHE A 264 -1.21 0.37 -13.81
CA PHE A 264 -1.83 0.90 -15.02
C PHE A 264 -0.87 0.83 -16.22
N GLY A 265 0.41 1.14 -16.04
CA GLY A 265 1.43 0.97 -17.09
C GLY A 265 1.60 -0.48 -17.55
N GLN A 266 1.52 -1.42 -16.61
CA GLN A 266 1.52 -2.86 -16.90
C GLN A 266 0.21 -3.35 -17.53
N ALA A 267 -0.78 -2.46 -17.71
CA ALA A 267 -2.05 -2.70 -18.35
C ALA A 267 -2.81 -3.92 -17.81
N ARG A 268 -2.83 -4.02 -16.48
CA ARG A 268 -3.53 -5.09 -15.78
C ARG A 268 -5.04 -4.92 -15.97
N THR A 269 -5.71 -5.99 -16.39
CA THR A 269 -7.17 -6.04 -16.59
C THR A 269 -7.93 -6.39 -15.30
N VAL A 270 -7.36 -6.07 -14.14
CA VAL A 270 -7.96 -6.33 -12.83
C VAL A 270 -8.13 -5.03 -12.07
N PRO A 271 -9.18 -4.88 -11.24
CA PRO A 271 -9.35 -3.71 -10.40
C PRO A 271 -8.14 -3.50 -9.50
N PHE A 272 -7.80 -2.23 -9.24
CA PHE A 272 -6.80 -1.93 -8.23
C PHE A 272 -7.28 -2.38 -6.85
N ASP A 273 -6.53 -3.28 -6.23
CA ASP A 273 -6.86 -3.84 -4.93
C ASP A 273 -6.00 -3.18 -3.84
N PHE A 274 -6.63 -2.28 -3.07
CA PHE A 274 -5.99 -1.58 -1.96
C PHE A 274 -5.42 -2.53 -0.89
N TYR A 275 -6.10 -3.66 -0.62
CA TYR A 275 -5.63 -4.64 0.36
C TYR A 275 -4.33 -5.25 -0.15
N ARG A 276 -4.33 -5.79 -1.37
CA ARG A 276 -3.14 -6.40 -1.97
C ARG A 276 -1.99 -5.41 -2.08
N ALA A 277 -2.26 -4.20 -2.59
CA ALA A 277 -1.24 -3.16 -2.78
C ALA A 277 -0.55 -2.80 -1.44
N SER A 278 -1.33 -2.69 -0.36
CA SER A 278 -0.81 -2.38 0.99
C SER A 278 0.14 -3.45 1.55
N ARG A 279 0.11 -4.68 1.02
CA ARG A 279 0.95 -5.79 1.47
C ARG A 279 2.18 -6.06 0.58
N LEU A 280 2.40 -5.33 -0.53
CA LEU A 280 3.52 -5.66 -1.43
C LEU A 280 4.90 -5.52 -0.75
N ARG A 281 5.08 -4.53 0.13
CA ARG A 281 6.32 -4.33 0.90
C ARG A 281 6.41 -5.17 2.17
N ASN A 282 5.31 -5.74 2.62
CA ASN A 282 5.26 -6.65 3.76
C ASN A 282 4.38 -7.86 3.38
N PRO A 283 4.86 -8.74 2.48
CA PRO A 283 4.07 -9.87 2.01
C PRO A 283 3.79 -10.84 3.16
N LEU A 284 2.74 -11.64 3.01
CA LEU A 284 2.47 -12.73 3.94
C LEU A 284 3.62 -13.75 3.91
N PRO A 285 4.08 -14.24 5.07
CA PRO A 285 5.04 -15.33 5.11
C PRO A 285 4.49 -16.59 4.42
N LYS A 286 5.31 -17.22 3.56
CA LYS A 286 4.88 -18.40 2.79
C LYS A 286 4.57 -19.61 3.68
N ASP A 287 5.28 -19.73 4.81
CA ASP A 287 5.19 -20.87 5.72
C ASP A 287 4.23 -20.64 6.91
N LEU A 288 3.38 -19.60 6.85
CA LEU A 288 2.44 -19.27 7.91
C LEU A 288 1.60 -20.47 8.37
N THR A 289 1.08 -21.26 7.45
CA THR A 289 0.31 -22.48 7.78
C THR A 289 1.14 -23.46 8.61
N ASN A 290 2.42 -23.64 8.31
CA ASN A 290 3.30 -24.54 9.07
C ASN A 290 3.54 -24.00 10.48
N HIS A 291 3.83 -22.70 10.60
CA HIS A 291 4.08 -22.08 11.90
C HIS A 291 2.88 -22.15 12.85
N VAL A 292 1.66 -21.97 12.32
CA VAL A 292 0.44 -22.11 13.12
C VAL A 292 0.20 -23.57 13.52
N VAL A 293 0.48 -24.54 12.63
CA VAL A 293 0.40 -25.97 12.95
C VAL A 293 1.40 -26.35 14.03
N ASP A 294 2.66 -25.91 13.94
CA ASP A 294 3.69 -26.16 14.94
C ASP A 294 3.26 -25.65 16.31
N PHE A 295 2.68 -24.46 16.39
CA PHE A 295 2.14 -23.91 17.63
C PHE A 295 0.98 -24.75 18.19
N ILE A 296 0.03 -25.17 17.34
CA ILE A 296 -1.09 -26.00 17.79
C ILE A 296 -0.53 -27.30 18.36
N ILE A 297 0.41 -27.97 17.68
CA ILE A 297 1.06 -29.20 18.15
C ILE A 297 1.79 -28.96 19.49
N ALA A 298 2.59 -27.91 19.58
CA ALA A 298 3.35 -27.55 20.79
C ALA A 298 2.46 -27.19 21.98
N SER A 299 1.17 -26.91 21.76
CA SER A 299 0.20 -26.53 22.80
C SER A 299 -0.91 -27.56 23.04
N GLN A 300 -0.89 -28.72 22.37
CA GLN A 300 -1.98 -29.72 22.45
C GLN A 300 -2.27 -30.21 23.88
N SER A 301 -1.24 -30.32 24.71
CA SER A 301 -1.36 -30.80 26.10
C SER A 301 -1.81 -29.71 27.08
N SER A 302 -1.96 -28.47 26.63
CA SER A 302 -2.27 -27.32 27.48
C SER A 302 -3.70 -26.84 27.29
N ALA A 303 -4.38 -26.46 28.37
CA ALA A 303 -5.73 -25.89 28.34
C ALA A 303 -5.72 -24.39 27.95
N ILE A 304 -5.01 -24.05 26.87
CA ILE A 304 -4.90 -22.66 26.38
C ILE A 304 -5.89 -22.36 25.27
N ASP A 305 -6.32 -21.10 25.18
CA ASP A 305 -7.16 -20.64 24.08
C ASP A 305 -6.32 -20.39 22.83
N GLN A 306 -6.04 -21.48 22.10
CA GLN A 306 -5.27 -21.47 20.86
C GLN A 306 -5.86 -20.50 19.82
N ALA A 307 -7.19 -20.44 19.69
CA ALA A 307 -7.83 -19.61 18.67
C ALA A 307 -7.61 -18.12 18.94
N THR A 308 -7.69 -17.70 20.20
CA THR A 308 -7.44 -16.31 20.60
C THR A 308 -5.96 -15.94 20.44
N LEU A 309 -5.02 -16.84 20.75
CA LEU A 309 -3.58 -16.61 20.54
C LEU A 309 -3.23 -16.50 19.05
N ILE A 310 -3.75 -17.40 18.21
CA ILE A 310 -3.58 -17.35 16.75
C ILE A 310 -4.18 -16.05 16.20
N ALA A 311 -5.41 -15.74 16.56
CA ALA A 311 -6.08 -14.51 16.11
C ALA A 311 -5.28 -13.26 16.46
N SER A 312 -4.77 -13.15 17.69
CA SER A 312 -3.95 -12.03 18.13
C SER A 312 -2.62 -11.93 17.37
N ALA A 313 -2.00 -13.07 17.05
CA ALA A 313 -0.75 -13.13 16.29
C ALA A 313 -0.95 -12.72 14.82
N LEU A 314 -2.04 -13.17 14.19
CA LEU A 314 -2.42 -12.73 12.85
C LEU A 314 -2.75 -11.25 12.81
N ASP A 315 -3.36 -10.74 13.88
CA ASP A 315 -3.70 -9.33 14.01
C ASP A 315 -2.47 -8.43 14.19
N LEU A 316 -1.45 -8.91 14.90
CA LEU A 316 -0.11 -8.31 14.93
C LEU A 316 0.51 -8.24 13.53
N ASP A 317 0.44 -9.32 12.74
CA ASP A 317 0.98 -9.32 11.36
C ASP A 317 0.15 -8.44 10.42
N ALA A 318 -1.17 -8.39 10.60
CA ALA A 318 -2.09 -7.59 9.78
C ALA A 318 -1.90 -6.08 9.98
N HIS A 319 -1.59 -5.67 11.21
CA HIS A 319 -1.56 -4.27 11.62
C HIS A 319 -0.21 -3.90 12.27
N PRO A 320 0.94 -4.02 11.58
CA PRO A 320 2.20 -3.49 12.10
C PRO A 320 2.15 -1.95 12.21
N PRO A 321 3.09 -1.32 12.94
CA PRO A 321 3.14 0.14 13.06
C PRO A 321 3.12 0.83 11.69
N GLY A 322 2.25 1.84 11.56
CA GLY A 322 2.07 2.59 10.31
C GLY A 322 1.18 1.92 9.25
N MET A 323 0.67 0.71 9.49
CA MET A 323 -0.25 0.05 8.55
C MET A 323 -1.65 0.67 8.56
N HIS A 324 -2.28 0.74 7.39
CA HIS A 324 -3.68 1.14 7.28
C HIS A 324 -4.62 0.12 7.94
N PHE A 325 -5.54 0.61 8.79
CA PHE A 325 -6.54 -0.23 9.44
C PHE A 325 -7.73 -0.47 8.50
N PHE A 326 -7.74 -1.63 7.85
CA PHE A 326 -8.85 -2.08 7.02
C PHE A 326 -9.94 -2.76 7.85
N CYS A 327 -11.09 -3.06 7.22
CA CYS A 327 -12.14 -3.86 7.86
C CYS A 327 -11.55 -5.23 8.30
N PRO A 328 -11.62 -5.61 9.59
CA PRO A 328 -10.98 -6.84 10.08
C PRO A 328 -11.51 -8.11 9.40
N ASP A 329 -12.82 -8.21 9.20
CA ASP A 329 -13.45 -9.33 8.48
C ASP A 329 -12.85 -9.52 7.08
N GLN A 330 -12.81 -8.44 6.30
CA GLN A 330 -12.26 -8.45 4.95
C GLN A 330 -10.75 -8.73 4.94
N THR A 331 -10.04 -8.21 5.93
CA THR A 331 -8.59 -8.44 6.10
C THR A 331 -8.32 -9.92 6.35
N PHE A 332 -9.08 -10.54 7.26
CA PHE A 332 -8.95 -11.96 7.54
C PHE A 332 -9.29 -12.81 6.33
N ASP A 333 -10.45 -12.58 5.72
CA ASP A 333 -10.93 -13.40 4.60
C ASP A 333 -9.98 -13.34 3.40
N ARG A 334 -9.40 -12.16 3.12
CA ARG A 334 -8.46 -11.96 2.01
C ARG A 334 -7.07 -12.54 2.26
N PHE A 335 -6.56 -12.44 3.48
CA PHE A 335 -5.17 -12.80 3.76
C PHE A 335 -5.00 -14.12 4.48
N TYR A 336 -5.84 -14.45 5.45
CA TYR A 336 -5.62 -15.56 6.36
C TYR A 336 -6.64 -16.70 6.22
N GLY A 337 -7.84 -16.43 5.71
CA GLY A 337 -8.95 -17.38 5.67
C GLY A 337 -8.57 -18.73 5.06
N THR A 338 -8.02 -18.74 3.85
CA THR A 338 -7.58 -19.97 3.17
C THR A 338 -6.47 -20.69 3.94
N MET A 339 -5.51 -19.95 4.52
CA MET A 339 -4.41 -20.54 5.27
C MET A 339 -4.90 -21.23 6.55
N ILE A 340 -5.75 -20.56 7.33
CA ILE A 340 -6.29 -21.10 8.57
C ILE A 340 -7.29 -22.24 8.31
N PHE A 341 -8.05 -22.18 7.20
CA PHE A 341 -8.84 -23.32 6.75
C PHE A 341 -7.97 -24.57 6.51
N HIS A 342 -6.81 -24.42 5.87
CA HIS A 342 -5.85 -25.51 5.68
C HIS A 342 -5.21 -25.98 6.99
N VAL A 343 -4.92 -25.07 7.94
CA VAL A 343 -4.50 -25.44 9.29
C VAL A 343 -5.56 -26.34 9.95
N GLY A 344 -6.83 -25.91 9.95
CA GLY A 344 -7.94 -26.67 10.54
C GLY A 344 -8.06 -28.07 9.96
N LYS A 345 -7.93 -28.22 8.64
CA LYS A 345 -7.88 -29.55 7.98
C LYS A 345 -6.72 -30.42 8.47
N ARG A 346 -5.52 -29.86 8.63
CA ARG A 346 -4.32 -30.62 9.05
C ARG A 346 -4.38 -31.09 10.49
N VAL A 347 -5.00 -30.30 11.37
CA VAL A 347 -5.09 -30.61 12.81
C VAL A 347 -6.40 -31.30 13.18
N GLY A 348 -7.29 -31.55 12.21
CA GLY A 348 -8.58 -32.20 12.45
C GLY A 348 -9.64 -31.33 13.13
N ASP A 349 -9.49 -30.00 13.09
CA ASP A 349 -10.46 -29.05 13.65
C ASP A 349 -11.12 -28.21 12.55
N ALA A 350 -12.33 -28.64 12.14
CA ALA A 350 -13.12 -27.95 11.14
C ALA A 350 -13.65 -26.57 11.60
N SER A 351 -13.72 -26.33 12.92
CA SER A 351 -14.26 -25.09 13.50
C SER A 351 -13.21 -23.98 13.65
N LEU A 352 -11.92 -24.33 13.54
CA LEU A 352 -10.79 -23.45 13.85
C LEU A 352 -10.87 -22.12 13.11
N MET A 353 -11.10 -22.16 11.79
CA MET A 353 -11.17 -20.95 10.96
C MET A 353 -12.25 -19.99 11.45
N THR A 354 -13.45 -20.49 11.74
CA THR A 354 -14.57 -19.66 12.23
C THR A 354 -14.25 -19.01 13.57
N ARG A 355 -13.67 -19.78 14.51
CA ARG A 355 -13.28 -19.28 15.83
C ARG A 355 -12.16 -18.23 15.75
N VAL A 356 -11.11 -18.52 14.98
CA VAL A 356 -9.99 -17.58 14.77
C VAL A 356 -10.47 -16.31 14.07
N ARG A 357 -11.32 -16.42 13.04
CA ARG A 357 -11.89 -15.27 12.34
C ARG A 357 -12.68 -14.35 13.28
N ALA A 358 -13.54 -14.93 14.12
CA ALA A 358 -14.34 -14.17 15.09
C ALA A 358 -13.45 -13.44 16.10
N ARG A 359 -12.48 -14.15 16.70
CA ARG A 359 -11.52 -13.57 17.65
C ARG A 359 -10.62 -12.52 16.99
N PHE A 360 -10.22 -12.71 15.74
CA PHE A 360 -9.42 -11.74 15.00
C PHE A 360 -10.16 -10.41 14.87
N ALA A 361 -11.43 -10.46 14.45
CA ALA A 361 -12.25 -9.27 14.30
C ALA A 361 -12.48 -8.56 15.65
N GLU A 362 -12.81 -9.31 16.70
CA GLU A 362 -13.00 -8.80 18.07
C GLU A 362 -11.73 -8.08 18.57
N ILE A 363 -10.59 -8.77 18.57
CA ILE A 363 -9.31 -8.21 19.03
C ILE A 363 -8.95 -6.96 18.24
N ALA A 364 -9.01 -7.02 16.90
CA ALA A 364 -8.66 -5.89 16.04
C ALA A 364 -9.53 -4.64 16.33
N LEU A 365 -10.84 -4.84 16.54
CA LEU A 365 -11.77 -3.76 16.84
C LEU A 365 -11.57 -3.18 18.24
N GLU A 366 -11.40 -4.03 19.26
CA GLU A 366 -11.17 -3.61 20.65
C GLU A 366 -9.95 -2.69 20.77
N ARG A 367 -8.87 -3.02 20.06
CA ARG A 367 -7.62 -2.26 20.07
C ARG A 367 -7.44 -1.34 18.86
N ARG A 368 -8.49 -0.98 18.13
CA ARG A 368 -8.43 -0.21 16.87
C ARG A 368 -7.54 1.04 16.92
N HIS A 369 -7.56 1.75 18.04
CA HIS A 369 -6.77 2.98 18.25
C HIS A 369 -5.50 2.75 19.07
N GLY A 370 -5.18 1.49 19.38
CA GLY A 370 -4.02 1.07 20.14
C GLY A 370 -2.99 0.33 19.30
N SER A 371 -1.83 0.08 19.90
CA SER A 371 -0.77 -0.73 19.30
C SER A 371 -1.16 -2.22 19.28
N SER A 372 -1.13 -2.83 18.09
CA SER A 372 -1.27 -4.28 17.91
C SER A 372 -0.21 -5.05 18.71
N VAL A 373 1.02 -4.52 18.73
CA VAL A 373 2.15 -5.06 19.52
C VAL A 373 1.82 -5.12 20.99
N LEU A 374 1.43 -3.99 21.59
CA LEU A 374 1.16 -3.93 23.02
C LEU A 374 -0.04 -4.79 23.39
N SER A 375 -1.09 -4.80 22.56
CA SER A 375 -2.26 -5.66 22.77
C SER A 375 -1.88 -7.14 22.77
N HIS A 376 -1.11 -7.56 21.76
CA HIS A 376 -0.65 -8.93 21.59
C HIS A 376 0.27 -9.38 22.72
N VAL A 377 1.29 -8.58 23.06
CA VAL A 377 2.22 -8.90 24.16
C VAL A 377 1.49 -8.98 25.51
N ARG A 378 0.54 -8.08 25.78
CA ARG A 378 -0.30 -8.17 26.99
C ARG A 378 -1.13 -9.45 27.04
N LEU A 379 -1.63 -9.92 25.89
CA LEU A 379 -2.33 -11.19 25.82
C LEU A 379 -1.37 -12.36 26.11
N LEU A 380 -0.17 -12.38 25.51
CA LEU A 380 0.84 -13.41 25.75
C LEU A 380 1.18 -13.53 27.25
N HIS A 381 1.33 -12.40 27.96
CA HIS A 381 1.62 -12.39 29.39
C HIS A 381 0.56 -13.10 30.25
N LYS A 382 -0.72 -13.10 29.81
CA LYS A 382 -1.77 -13.84 30.53
C LYS A 382 -1.54 -15.35 30.54
N PHE A 383 -0.76 -15.85 29.57
CA PHE A 383 -0.39 -17.26 29.44
C PHE A 383 1.06 -17.53 29.85
N ARG A 384 1.66 -16.68 30.71
CA ARG A 384 3.06 -16.80 31.15
C ARG A 384 3.43 -18.22 31.60
N ALA A 385 2.58 -18.88 32.39
CA ALA A 385 2.84 -20.22 32.91
C ALA A 385 3.07 -21.23 31.79
N PHE A 386 2.23 -21.21 30.76
CA PHE A 386 2.39 -22.05 29.58
C PHE A 386 3.71 -21.74 28.84
N TRP A 387 4.04 -20.46 28.67
CA TRP A 387 5.26 -20.07 27.97
C TRP A 387 6.55 -20.41 28.69
N MET A 388 6.56 -20.66 30.00
CA MET A 388 7.75 -21.12 30.71
C MET A 388 8.19 -22.52 30.28
N GLU A 389 7.25 -23.34 29.80
CA GLU A 389 7.47 -24.74 29.42
C GLU A 389 7.41 -24.96 27.90
N CYS A 390 6.91 -23.99 27.13
CA CYS A 390 6.76 -24.11 25.68
C CYS A 390 7.94 -23.46 24.93
N TYR A 391 8.65 -24.28 24.15
CA TYR A 391 9.78 -23.87 23.30
C TYR A 391 9.58 -24.41 21.88
N CYS A 392 10.00 -23.63 20.89
CA CYS A 392 9.96 -24.00 19.47
C CYS A 392 11.12 -23.32 18.75
N ASP A 393 11.87 -24.09 17.96
CA ASP A 393 13.03 -23.66 17.18
C ASP A 393 12.70 -23.44 15.69
N THR A 394 11.61 -24.03 15.19
CA THR A 394 11.14 -23.86 13.81
C THR A 394 10.28 -22.61 13.63
N SER A 395 9.57 -22.21 14.68
CA SER A 395 8.52 -21.19 14.64
C SER A 395 8.64 -20.19 15.78
N CYS A 396 8.60 -18.89 15.45
CA CYS A 396 8.62 -17.84 16.44
C CYS A 396 7.27 -17.79 17.19
N LEU A 397 7.27 -18.25 18.44
CA LEU A 397 6.08 -18.36 19.29
C LEU A 397 5.41 -17.01 19.64
N VAL A 398 6.07 -15.88 19.37
CA VAL A 398 5.45 -14.55 19.48
C VAL A 398 4.51 -14.33 18.28
N CYS A 399 5.04 -14.21 17.06
CA CYS A 399 4.18 -13.86 15.91
C CYS A 399 3.45 -15.04 15.27
N LEU A 400 3.84 -16.29 15.54
CA LEU A 400 3.27 -17.51 14.94
C LEU A 400 3.28 -17.56 13.40
N VAL A 401 4.01 -16.66 12.73
CA VAL A 401 3.99 -16.54 11.27
C VAL A 401 5.38 -16.53 10.63
N ARG A 402 6.47 -16.56 11.40
CA ARG A 402 7.86 -16.53 10.88
C ARG A 402 8.77 -17.47 11.68
N SER A 403 9.83 -17.95 11.06
CA SER A 403 10.90 -18.66 11.75
C SER A 403 11.73 -17.74 12.66
N PRO A 404 12.17 -18.24 13.83
CA PRO A 404 13.02 -17.47 14.72
C PRO A 404 14.47 -17.45 14.23
N VAL A 405 15.25 -16.48 14.71
CA VAL A 405 16.66 -16.28 14.31
C VAL A 405 17.61 -16.05 15.48
N LYS A 406 17.12 -15.55 16.61
CA LYS A 406 17.94 -15.21 17.78
C LYS A 406 17.23 -15.67 19.05
N ALA A 407 18.00 -16.28 19.96
CA ALA A 407 17.53 -16.71 21.26
C ALA A 407 17.73 -15.62 22.32
N LEU A 408 16.79 -15.51 23.26
CA LEU A 408 16.94 -14.75 24.50
C LEU A 408 17.65 -15.60 25.57
N THR A 409 18.04 -14.99 26.69
CA THR A 409 18.67 -15.67 27.83
C THR A 409 17.82 -16.83 28.37
N CYS A 410 16.49 -16.72 28.32
CA CYS A 410 15.56 -17.78 28.73
C CYS A 410 15.42 -18.93 27.72
N GLY A 411 16.07 -18.86 26.56
CA GLY A 411 16.01 -19.88 25.50
C GLY A 411 14.92 -19.67 24.45
N HIS A 412 13.90 -18.82 24.70
CA HIS A 412 12.91 -18.47 23.67
C HIS A 412 13.57 -17.77 22.47
N GLN A 413 13.13 -18.15 21.27
CA GLN A 413 13.70 -17.62 20.04
C GLN A 413 12.71 -16.72 19.29
N LEU A 414 13.22 -15.59 18.78
CA LEU A 414 12.43 -14.56 18.11
C LEU A 414 12.87 -14.37 16.66
N CYS A 415 11.92 -14.07 15.77
CA CYS A 415 12.21 -13.66 14.40
C CYS A 415 12.65 -12.19 14.33
N ASN A 416 13.26 -11.78 13.21
CA ASN A 416 13.72 -10.39 13.00
C ASN A 416 12.61 -9.37 13.27
N THR A 417 11.41 -9.62 12.76
CA THR A 417 10.26 -8.73 12.93
C THR A 417 9.88 -8.56 14.39
N CYS A 418 9.78 -9.65 15.16
CA CYS A 418 9.48 -9.57 16.60
C CYS A 418 10.58 -8.86 17.38
N ILE A 419 11.86 -9.00 16.98
CA ILE A 419 12.97 -8.29 17.62
C ILE A 419 12.83 -6.79 17.42
N VAL A 420 12.55 -6.35 16.19
CA VAL A 420 12.32 -4.93 15.87
C VAL A 420 11.07 -4.40 16.58
N THR A 421 10.03 -5.22 16.66
CA THR A 421 8.70 -4.80 17.12
C THR A 421 8.62 -4.75 18.66
N CYS A 422 9.28 -5.67 19.36
CA CYS A 422 9.28 -5.75 20.82
C CYS A 422 10.52 -5.11 21.47
N GLY A 423 11.58 -4.87 20.69
CA GLY A 423 12.85 -4.35 21.19
C GLY A 423 12.98 -2.83 21.09
N LEU A 424 13.90 -2.29 21.89
CA LEU A 424 14.33 -0.90 21.81
C LEU A 424 15.71 -0.84 21.16
N SER A 425 15.89 0.09 20.22
CA SER A 425 17.18 0.32 19.56
C SER A 425 17.69 1.74 19.80
N PRO A 426 18.96 1.92 20.18
CA PRO A 426 19.53 3.25 20.36
C PRO A 426 19.77 3.94 19.01
N ARG A 427 19.63 5.27 18.96
CA ARG A 427 19.87 6.06 17.73
C ARG A 427 21.29 5.92 17.19
N SER A 428 22.27 5.64 18.05
CA SER A 428 23.67 5.44 17.67
C SER A 428 23.93 4.12 16.95
N ASP A 429 23.07 3.11 17.15
CA ASP A 429 23.18 1.80 16.52
C ASP A 429 21.77 1.23 16.24
N PRO A 430 21.13 1.65 15.12
CA PRO A 430 19.75 1.29 14.78
C PRO A 430 19.49 -0.21 14.56
N TRP A 431 20.56 -1.01 14.48
CA TRP A 431 20.48 -2.45 14.17
C TRP A 431 20.78 -3.32 15.38
N ARG A 432 21.08 -2.69 16.52
CA ARG A 432 21.19 -3.34 17.83
C ARG A 432 19.93 -3.09 18.64
N PHE A 433 19.38 -4.17 19.18
CA PHE A 433 18.12 -4.19 19.92
C PHE A 433 18.32 -4.75 21.33
N ARG A 434 17.63 -4.13 22.28
CA ARG A 434 17.50 -4.60 23.66
C ARG A 434 16.06 -4.96 23.94
N ILE A 435 15.84 -6.21 24.33
CA ILE A 435 14.58 -6.72 24.86
C ILE A 435 14.86 -7.05 26.32
N GLY A 436 14.39 -6.24 27.27
CA GLY A 436 14.72 -6.41 28.68
C GLY A 436 14.04 -7.62 29.35
N ARG A 437 12.87 -8.02 28.83
CA ARG A 437 12.11 -9.19 29.30
C ARG A 437 11.52 -9.95 28.12
N CYS A 438 11.51 -11.28 28.20
CA CYS A 438 10.95 -12.14 27.17
C CYS A 438 9.45 -11.84 26.96
N PRO A 439 8.97 -11.54 25.73
CA PRO A 439 7.55 -11.30 25.46
C PRO A 439 6.60 -12.46 25.80
N LEU A 440 7.15 -13.67 25.98
CA LEU A 440 6.40 -14.89 26.28
C LEU A 440 6.40 -15.20 27.80
N CYS A 441 7.56 -15.51 28.36
CA CYS A 441 7.69 -15.98 29.76
C CYS A 441 8.04 -14.88 30.78
N GLN A 442 8.33 -13.65 30.33
CA GLN A 442 8.71 -12.49 31.18
C GLN A 442 10.02 -12.59 31.95
N GLU A 443 10.81 -13.65 31.72
CA GLU A 443 12.16 -13.76 32.25
C GLU A 443 13.06 -12.63 31.74
N ILE A 444 14.00 -12.22 32.58
CA ILE A 444 14.96 -11.15 32.27
C ILE A 444 15.86 -11.65 31.15
N ASN A 445 16.11 -10.76 30.18
CA ASN A 445 17.05 -11.03 29.10
C ASN A 445 18.20 -10.03 29.13
N ASP A 446 19.40 -10.55 29.33
CA ASP A 446 20.65 -9.79 29.35
C ASP A 446 21.34 -9.76 27.98
N ASN A 447 20.90 -10.62 27.05
CA ASN A 447 21.48 -10.68 25.71
C ASN A 447 21.11 -9.43 24.89
N SER A 448 22.13 -8.86 24.23
CA SER A 448 21.92 -7.87 23.18
C SER A 448 21.71 -8.57 21.84
N LEU A 449 20.72 -8.11 21.07
CA LEU A 449 20.36 -8.73 19.80
C LEU A 449 20.78 -7.82 18.64
N SER A 450 21.63 -8.30 17.75
CA SER A 450 22.04 -7.56 16.55
C SER A 450 21.40 -8.17 15.30
N LEU A 451 20.79 -7.31 14.49
CA LEU A 451 20.20 -7.65 13.20
C LEU A 451 21.05 -7.09 12.06
N GLN A 452 20.92 -7.68 10.88
CA GLN A 452 21.51 -7.11 9.67
C GLN A 452 20.54 -6.07 9.06
N PRO A 453 21.05 -4.92 8.60
CA PRO A 453 20.25 -3.98 7.83
C PRO A 453 19.66 -4.66 6.58
N PRO A 454 18.41 -4.36 6.16
CA PRO A 454 17.79 -4.93 4.97
C PRO A 454 18.54 -4.64 3.66
N THR A 455 19.32 -3.55 3.63
CA THR A 455 20.14 -3.15 2.50
C THR A 455 21.56 -3.70 2.56
N ALA A 456 21.96 -4.32 3.68
CA ALA A 456 23.26 -4.96 3.80
C ALA A 456 23.20 -6.31 3.10
N GLY A 457 23.97 -6.46 2.02
CA GLY A 457 24.28 -7.78 1.48
C GLY A 457 25.16 -8.57 2.45
N THR A 458 25.22 -9.89 2.29
CA THR A 458 26.14 -10.73 3.07
C THR A 458 27.58 -10.29 2.84
N ARG A 459 28.23 -9.79 3.89
CA ARG A 459 29.62 -9.35 3.88
C ARG A 459 30.50 -10.56 4.17
N VAL A 460 31.15 -11.09 3.13
CA VAL A 460 32.04 -12.25 3.26
C VAL A 460 33.49 -11.81 3.11
N LEU A 461 34.33 -12.12 4.10
CA LEU A 461 35.78 -11.95 4.02
C LEU A 461 36.44 -13.31 3.85
N LYS A 462 37.00 -13.59 2.67
CA LYS A 462 37.81 -14.78 2.42
C LYS A 462 39.28 -14.43 2.52
N ILE A 463 39.99 -15.08 3.43
CA ILE A 463 41.41 -14.88 3.69
C ILE A 463 42.14 -16.16 3.31
N GLY A 464 43.06 -16.09 2.36
CA GLY A 464 43.89 -17.21 1.92
C GLY A 464 45.30 -16.76 1.56
N GLY A 465 46.22 -17.71 1.42
CA GLY A 465 47.59 -17.43 1.01
C GLY A 465 48.64 -18.28 1.73
N SER A 466 49.90 -18.10 1.34
CA SER A 466 51.03 -18.82 1.94
C SER A 466 51.47 -18.19 3.27
N VAL A 467 52.20 -18.93 4.10
CA VAL A 467 52.81 -18.41 5.33
C VAL A 467 53.72 -17.21 5.05
N ARG A 468 54.37 -17.18 3.87
CA ARG A 468 55.28 -16.09 3.45
C ARG A 468 54.56 -14.75 3.23
N SER A 469 53.26 -14.78 2.93
CA SER A 469 52.45 -13.57 2.69
C SER A 469 51.76 -13.03 3.95
N LYS A 470 52.00 -13.61 5.14
CA LYS A 470 51.35 -13.22 6.40
C LYS A 470 51.50 -11.73 6.71
N ALA A 471 52.73 -11.19 6.63
CA ALA A 471 53.01 -9.81 6.98
C ALA A 471 52.29 -8.81 6.05
N VAL A 472 52.35 -9.07 4.75
CA VAL A 472 51.69 -8.25 3.72
C VAL A 472 50.17 -8.27 3.89
N LEU A 473 49.59 -9.45 4.15
CA LEU A 473 48.16 -9.60 4.38
C LEU A 473 47.69 -8.88 5.65
N MET A 474 48.44 -8.96 6.76
CA MET A 474 48.10 -8.22 7.98
C MET A 474 48.16 -6.71 7.75
N GLN A 475 49.18 -6.24 7.04
CA GLN A 475 49.31 -4.83 6.70
C GLN A 475 48.15 -4.35 5.82
N PHE A 476 47.75 -5.12 4.81
CA PHE A 476 46.56 -4.84 4.01
C PHE A 476 45.29 -4.74 4.86
N LEU A 477 45.06 -5.67 5.80
CA LEU A 477 43.87 -5.65 6.67
C LEU A 477 43.87 -4.44 7.61
N MET A 478 45.02 -4.03 8.14
CA MET A 478 45.16 -2.82 8.96
C MET A 478 44.92 -1.54 8.17
N GLU A 479 45.48 -1.45 6.96
CA GLU A 479 45.27 -0.32 6.06
C GLU A 479 43.81 -0.23 5.60
N PHE A 480 43.19 -1.36 5.27
CA PHE A 480 41.77 -1.44 4.95
C PHE A 480 40.90 -0.96 6.12
N GLN A 481 41.18 -1.42 7.35
CA GLN A 481 40.46 -0.97 8.55
C GLN A 481 40.58 0.55 8.75
N THR A 482 41.76 1.10 8.48
CA THR A 482 42.05 2.53 8.60
C THR A 482 41.29 3.34 7.55
N LEU A 483 41.40 2.96 6.28
CA LEU A 483 40.78 3.66 5.15
C LEU A 483 39.25 3.58 5.17
N ALA A 484 38.69 2.48 5.68
CA ALA A 484 37.26 2.30 5.84
C ALA A 484 36.69 3.05 7.07
N GLY A 485 37.53 3.74 7.86
CA GLY A 485 37.09 4.44 9.07
C GLY A 485 36.66 3.51 10.21
N LEU A 486 37.15 2.27 10.23
CA LEU A 486 36.76 1.21 11.16
C LEU A 486 37.73 1.05 12.33
N LEU A 487 38.51 2.08 12.65
CA LEU A 487 39.57 2.02 13.67
C LEU A 487 39.05 1.66 15.08
N LEU A 488 37.79 1.96 15.37
CA LEU A 488 37.14 1.68 16.66
C LEU A 488 36.32 0.38 16.66
N CYS A 489 36.30 -0.35 15.54
CA CYS A 489 35.44 -1.51 15.34
C CYS A 489 36.30 -2.73 14.94
N PRO A 490 36.20 -3.89 15.63
CA PRO A 490 36.91 -5.09 15.19
C PRO A 490 36.52 -5.45 13.75
N LEU A 491 37.52 -5.69 12.90
CA LEU A 491 37.28 -5.96 11.47
C LEU A 491 36.38 -7.19 11.28
N ARG A 492 36.49 -8.19 12.16
CA ARG A 492 35.64 -9.39 12.16
C ARG A 492 34.15 -9.04 12.26
N ASP A 493 33.78 -8.05 13.07
CA ASP A 493 32.39 -7.68 13.31
C ASP A 493 31.77 -6.97 12.11
N GLN A 494 32.60 -6.62 11.12
CA GLN A 494 32.19 -6.04 9.85
C GLN A 494 31.88 -7.09 8.78
N PHE A 495 32.09 -8.38 9.05
CA PHE A 495 31.80 -9.47 8.14
C PHE A 495 30.90 -10.52 8.80
N ASP A 496 29.94 -11.01 8.02
CA ASP A 496 28.95 -11.98 8.47
C ASP A 496 29.49 -13.41 8.38
N LEU A 497 30.48 -13.62 7.50
CA LEU A 497 31.22 -14.85 7.36
C LEU A 497 32.69 -14.54 7.04
N VAL A 498 33.60 -15.02 7.88
CA VAL A 498 35.04 -14.97 7.61
C VAL A 498 35.51 -16.39 7.29
N ILE A 499 36.02 -16.59 6.08
CA ILE A 499 36.51 -17.89 5.61
C ILE A 499 38.03 -17.82 5.56
N GLY A 500 38.70 -18.54 6.46
CA GLY A 500 40.15 -18.72 6.43
C GLY A 500 40.53 -19.99 5.70
N SER A 501 41.42 -19.90 4.70
CA SER A 501 42.16 -21.03 4.14
C SER A 501 43.66 -20.82 4.35
N ASP A 502 44.43 -21.90 4.51
CA ASP A 502 45.89 -21.86 4.71
C ASP A 502 46.31 -20.93 5.88
N ILE A 503 47.09 -19.86 5.62
CA ILE A 503 47.47 -18.86 6.63
C ILE A 503 46.26 -18.13 7.23
N GLY A 504 45.15 -18.04 6.47
CA GLY A 504 43.89 -17.47 6.93
C GLY A 504 43.25 -18.28 8.06
N ALA A 505 43.45 -19.60 8.12
CA ALA A 505 42.97 -20.44 9.22
C ALA A 505 43.73 -20.17 10.53
N LEU A 506 45.03 -19.89 10.45
CA LEU A 506 45.86 -19.50 11.61
C LEU A 506 45.46 -18.12 12.15
N LEU A 507 45.19 -17.17 11.25
CA LEU A 507 44.71 -15.83 11.63
C LEU A 507 43.29 -15.85 12.20
N HIS A 508 42.44 -16.76 11.71
CA HIS A 508 41.10 -17.00 12.26
C HIS A 508 41.14 -17.71 13.63
N GLY A 509 42.10 -18.63 13.85
CA GLY A 509 42.22 -19.40 15.10
C GLY A 509 42.80 -18.62 16.29
N HIS A 510 43.66 -17.62 16.06
CA HIS A 510 44.27 -16.84 17.15
C HIS A 510 43.32 -15.84 17.83
N SER A 511 42.15 -15.54 17.26
CA SER A 511 41.13 -14.71 17.93
C SER A 511 40.29 -15.45 18.97
N HIS A 512 40.51 -16.76 19.19
CA HIS A 512 39.81 -17.52 20.24
C HIS A 512 40.58 -17.62 21.57
N ASN A 513 41.85 -17.21 21.62
CA ASN A 513 42.75 -17.43 22.77
C ASN A 513 43.25 -16.15 23.45
N GLN A 514 42.56 -15.03 23.26
CA GLN A 514 42.76 -13.83 24.09
C GLN A 514 41.39 -13.32 24.55
N GLY A 515 40.90 -13.95 25.62
CA GLY A 515 39.84 -13.48 26.50
C GLY A 515 40.34 -13.58 27.92
#